data_AF-K3W8U5-F1
#
_entry.id   AF-K3W8U5-F1
#
_cell.length_a   1.000
_cell.length_b   1.000
_cell.length_c   1.000
_cell.angle_alpha   90.00
_cell.angle_beta   90.00
_cell.angle_gamma   90.00
#
_symmetry.space_group_name_H-M   'P 1'
#
loop_
_entity.id
_entity.type
_entity.pdbx_description
1 polymer ?
#
loop_
_entity_poly.entity_id
_entity_poly.type
_entity_poly.pdbx_seq_one_letter_code
_entity_poly.pdbx_strand_id
1 'polypeptide(L)'
;MHHEIVESRKQVATPVSSFKTVPLKLNVSPYRGGENEPLSRWFVELDAAVSARQLRDPSQQVLFAMSNLVGRAKSWAYGKRLADPNYFYSYDNFKAELKMAFEPPQSEFRARAEFLKLRQGRFDLHSYAQRARYLVSSIVDEPIDVPTQVVTFMTGLNDGPIRNQLFREYPKTLEEAISRAMQEEFSIKQAKFQSFPSRPPRQSNVVHDGQSMDI
;
A
#
# COMPACT_ATOMS: atom_id res chain seq x y z
N MET A 1 -55.12 -39.79 -48.75
CA MET A 1 -54.73 -38.39 -48.99
C MET A 1 -54.81 -37.65 -47.67
N HIS A 2 -53.69 -37.52 -46.95
CA HIS A 2 -53.58 -36.63 -45.79
C HIS A 2 -52.17 -36.01 -45.84
N HIS A 3 -52.09 -34.76 -46.31
CA HIS A 3 -50.87 -33.97 -46.25
C HIS A 3 -50.86 -33.20 -44.92
N GLU A 4 -49.92 -33.54 -44.05
CA GLU A 4 -49.62 -32.75 -42.86
C GLU A 4 -48.35 -31.93 -43.14
N ILE A 5 -48.52 -30.63 -43.33
CA ILE A 5 -47.43 -29.68 -43.50
C ILE A 5 -46.96 -29.29 -42.10
N VAL A 6 -45.81 -29.82 -41.68
CA VAL A 6 -45.14 -29.35 -40.46
C VAL A 6 -44.34 -28.09 -40.81
N GLU A 7 -44.90 -26.92 -40.51
CA GLU A 7 -44.18 -25.65 -40.53
C GLU A 7 -43.12 -25.62 -39.42
N SER A 8 -41.85 -25.69 -39.83
CA SER A 8 -40.71 -25.46 -38.93
C SER A 8 -40.54 -23.96 -38.67
N ARG A 9 -41.14 -23.47 -37.58
CA ARG A 9 -40.97 -22.11 -37.07
C ARG A 9 -39.53 -21.92 -36.57
N LYS A 10 -38.66 -21.33 -37.39
CA LYS A 10 -37.34 -20.85 -36.96
C LYS A 10 -37.53 -19.73 -35.93
N GLN A 11 -37.23 -20.04 -34.66
CA GLN A 11 -37.07 -19.03 -33.63
C GLN A 11 -35.81 -18.21 -33.93
N VAL A 12 -36.00 -16.95 -34.33
CA VAL A 12 -34.92 -15.97 -34.39
C VAL A 12 -34.61 -15.56 -32.96
N ALA A 13 -33.51 -16.07 -32.41
CA ALA A 13 -32.99 -15.62 -31.14
C ALA A 13 -32.55 -14.14 -31.28
N THR A 14 -33.25 -13.24 -30.59
CA THR A 14 -32.81 -11.87 -30.38
C THR A 14 -31.44 -11.89 -29.68
N PRO A 15 -30.41 -11.20 -30.19
CA PRO A 15 -29.15 -11.10 -29.48
C PRO A 15 -29.39 -10.34 -28.18
N VAL A 16 -29.13 -11.02 -27.05
CA VAL A 16 -29.07 -10.37 -25.74
C VAL A 16 -28.01 -9.29 -25.85
N SER A 17 -28.45 -8.03 -25.83
CA SER A 17 -27.56 -6.87 -25.83
C SER A 17 -26.64 -7.00 -24.64
N SER A 18 -25.39 -7.42 -24.88
CA SER A 18 -24.38 -7.37 -23.85
C SER A 18 -24.21 -5.89 -23.49
N PHE A 19 -24.52 -5.55 -22.24
CA PHE A 19 -24.25 -4.22 -21.72
C PHE A 19 -22.74 -3.97 -21.88
N LYS A 20 -22.36 -3.26 -22.94
CA LYS A 20 -20.97 -2.84 -23.14
C LYS A 20 -20.65 -1.88 -22.02
N THR A 21 -19.88 -2.33 -21.04
CA THR A 21 -19.41 -1.48 -19.95
C THR A 21 -18.53 -0.39 -20.54
N VAL A 22 -18.86 0.86 -20.27
CA VAL A 22 -18.09 2.01 -20.74
C VAL A 22 -16.71 1.96 -20.06
N PRO A 23 -15.59 1.96 -20.81
CA PRO A 23 -14.27 1.96 -20.21
C PRO A 23 -14.04 3.21 -19.35
N LEU A 24 -13.49 3.02 -18.15
CA LEU A 24 -13.20 4.10 -17.22
C LEU A 24 -11.84 4.73 -17.55
N LYS A 25 -11.78 6.06 -17.57
CA LYS A 25 -10.55 6.80 -17.79
C LYS A 25 -9.90 7.15 -16.46
N LEU A 26 -9.04 6.26 -15.96
CA LEU A 26 -8.21 6.55 -14.79
C LEU A 26 -6.99 7.41 -15.19
N ASN A 27 -6.61 8.34 -14.31
CA ASN A 27 -5.37 9.09 -14.40
C ASN A 27 -4.24 8.28 -13.76
N VAL A 28 -3.06 8.33 -14.38
CA VAL A 28 -1.84 7.72 -13.86
C VAL A 28 -0.89 8.85 -13.52
N SER A 29 -0.23 8.77 -12.37
CA SER A 29 0.78 9.76 -11.98
C SER A 29 1.91 9.78 -13.00
N PRO A 30 2.44 10.95 -13.39
CA PRO A 30 3.53 11.01 -14.36
C PRO A 30 4.82 10.44 -13.76
N TYR A 31 5.50 9.52 -14.47
CA TYR A 31 6.76 8.93 -14.01
C TYR A 31 7.97 9.62 -14.65
N ARG A 32 8.89 10.14 -13.84
CA ARG A 32 10.09 10.86 -14.32
C ARG A 32 11.28 9.94 -14.48
N GLY A 33 11.36 8.86 -13.72
CA GLY A 33 12.55 8.00 -13.66
C GLY A 33 13.58 8.47 -12.63
N GLY A 34 13.11 9.01 -11.49
CA GLY A 34 13.98 9.37 -10.38
C GLY A 34 14.37 8.16 -9.52
N GLU A 35 15.54 8.20 -8.87
CA GLU A 35 16.03 7.10 -8.02
C GLU A 35 15.13 6.81 -6.80
N ASN A 36 14.41 7.83 -6.31
CA ASN A 36 13.47 7.72 -5.20
C ASN A 36 12.00 7.55 -5.66
N GLU A 37 11.74 7.46 -6.97
CA GLU A 37 10.39 7.20 -7.49
C GLU A 37 10.16 5.68 -7.56
N PRO A 38 9.22 5.12 -6.78
CA PRO A 38 9.04 3.67 -6.71
C PRO A 38 8.36 3.14 -7.98
N LEU A 39 9.17 2.70 -8.95
CA LEU A 39 8.73 2.19 -10.24
C LEU A 39 7.66 1.09 -10.11
N SER A 40 7.83 0.15 -9.18
CA SER A 40 6.87 -0.93 -8.95
C SER A 40 5.48 -0.42 -8.55
N ARG A 41 5.40 0.67 -7.76
CA ARG A 41 4.10 1.27 -7.39
C ARG A 41 3.48 2.00 -8.58
N TRP A 42 4.30 2.64 -9.40
CA TRP A 42 3.82 3.26 -10.63
C TRP A 42 3.22 2.23 -11.60
N PHE A 43 3.82 1.03 -11.71
CA PHE A 43 3.21 -0.06 -12.49
C PHE A 43 1.84 -0.49 -11.97
N VAL A 44 1.63 -0.51 -10.65
CA VAL A 44 0.31 -0.82 -10.09
C VAL A 44 -0.75 0.20 -10.54
N GLU A 45 -0.43 1.50 -10.48
CA GLU A 45 -1.32 2.55 -10.99
C GLU A 45 -1.59 2.39 -12.50
N LEU A 46 -0.53 2.09 -13.26
CA LEU A 46 -0.61 1.93 -14.71
C LEU A 46 -1.45 0.71 -15.11
N ASP A 47 -1.25 -0.44 -14.45
CA ASP A 47 -1.98 -1.68 -14.68
C ASP A 47 -3.48 -1.52 -14.35
N ALA A 48 -3.79 -0.78 -13.28
CA ALA A 48 -5.17 -0.43 -12.94
C ALA A 48 -5.81 0.43 -14.04
N ALA A 49 -5.09 1.42 -14.56
CA ALA A 49 -5.59 2.28 -15.64
C ALA A 49 -5.74 1.54 -16.97
N VAL A 50 -4.80 0.66 -17.34
CA VAL A 50 -4.88 -0.21 -18.52
C VAL A 50 -6.12 -1.11 -18.44
N SER A 51 -6.34 -1.74 -17.28
CA SER A 51 -7.48 -2.62 -17.02
C SER A 51 -8.81 -1.86 -17.07
N ALA A 52 -8.90 -0.71 -16.40
CA ALA A 52 -10.10 0.13 -16.37
C ALA A 52 -10.49 0.67 -17.76
N ARG A 53 -9.50 0.97 -18.59
CA ARG A 53 -9.67 1.41 -19.98
C ARG A 53 -9.91 0.25 -20.96
N GLN A 54 -9.82 -1.00 -20.50
CA GLN A 54 -9.97 -2.21 -21.31
C GLN A 54 -9.03 -2.23 -22.54
N LEU A 55 -7.81 -1.70 -22.38
CA LEU A 55 -6.81 -1.73 -23.45
C LEU A 55 -6.30 -3.17 -23.60
N ARG A 56 -6.71 -3.85 -24.68
CA ARG A 56 -6.32 -5.25 -24.97
C ARG A 56 -5.17 -5.35 -25.97
N ASP A 57 -5.02 -4.36 -26.83
CA ASP A 57 -3.97 -4.35 -27.84
C ASP A 57 -2.61 -3.97 -27.20
N PRO A 58 -1.56 -4.79 -27.37
CA PRO A 58 -0.25 -4.52 -26.76
C PRO A 58 0.35 -3.18 -27.20
N SER A 59 0.15 -2.78 -28.47
CA SER A 59 0.68 -1.50 -28.98
C SER A 59 -0.04 -0.31 -28.32
N GLN A 60 -1.36 -0.39 -28.14
CA GLN A 60 -2.14 0.61 -27.39
C GLN A 60 -1.73 0.69 -25.92
N GLN A 61 -1.47 -0.45 -25.27
CA GLN A 61 -0.98 -0.47 -23.89
C GLN A 61 0.38 0.23 -23.76
N VAL A 62 1.32 -0.07 -24.67
CA VAL A 62 2.64 0.57 -24.71
C VAL A 62 2.53 2.07 -24.99
N LEU A 63 1.72 2.48 -25.97
CA LEU A 63 1.50 3.89 -26.30
C LEU A 63 0.91 4.66 -25.11
N PHE A 64 -0.08 4.07 -24.44
CA PHE A 64 -0.66 4.63 -23.24
C PHE A 64 0.38 4.73 -22.12
N ALA A 65 1.14 3.68 -21.85
CA ALA A 65 2.21 3.68 -20.84
C ALA A 65 3.25 4.78 -21.10
N MET A 66 3.76 4.87 -22.34
CA MET A 66 4.69 5.91 -22.77
C MET A 66 4.12 7.32 -22.60
N SER A 67 2.80 7.51 -22.78
CA SER A 67 2.16 8.82 -22.61
C SER A 67 2.16 9.33 -21.16
N ASN A 68 2.32 8.43 -20.19
CA ASN A 68 2.43 8.77 -18.76
C ASN A 68 3.89 8.97 -18.30
N LEU A 69 4.86 8.83 -19.20
CA LEU A 69 6.26 9.14 -18.92
C LEU A 69 6.54 10.64 -19.10
N VAL A 70 7.39 11.17 -18.23
CA VAL A 70 7.89 12.56 -18.29
C VAL A 70 9.40 12.60 -18.05
N GLY A 71 10.02 13.76 -18.26
CA GLY A 71 11.45 13.96 -17.98
C GLY A 71 12.36 12.93 -18.65
N ARG A 72 13.32 12.38 -17.89
CA ARG A 72 14.32 11.43 -18.41
C ARG A 72 13.72 10.10 -18.85
N ALA A 73 12.66 9.61 -18.17
CA ALA A 73 11.97 8.39 -18.58
C ALA A 73 11.33 8.55 -19.97
N LYS A 74 10.71 9.71 -20.23
CA LYS A 74 10.17 10.02 -21.55
C LYS A 74 11.26 10.07 -22.62
N SER A 75 12.33 10.84 -22.39
CA SER A 75 13.43 10.97 -23.36
C SER A 75 14.07 9.62 -23.69
N TRP A 76 14.28 8.77 -22.68
CA TRP A 76 14.77 7.41 -22.87
C TRP A 76 13.84 6.56 -23.73
N ALA A 77 12.55 6.49 -23.38
CA ALA A 77 11.59 5.61 -24.06
C ALA A 77 11.41 6.01 -25.53
N TYR A 78 11.26 7.31 -25.82
CA TYR A 78 11.17 7.78 -27.20
C TYR A 78 12.48 7.63 -27.96
N GLY A 79 13.64 7.76 -27.30
CA GLY A 79 14.94 7.49 -27.91
C GLY A 79 15.09 6.03 -28.36
N LYS A 80 14.67 5.07 -27.52
CA LYS A 80 14.63 3.65 -27.89
C LYS A 80 13.73 3.39 -29.10
N ARG A 81 12.52 3.97 -29.08
CA ARG A 81 11.55 3.80 -30.18
C ARG A 81 11.96 4.51 -31.47
N LEU A 82 12.74 5.58 -31.39
CA LEU A 82 13.30 6.26 -32.55
C LEU A 82 14.36 5.40 -33.25
N ALA A 83 15.18 4.67 -32.47
CA ALA A 83 16.18 3.76 -33.00
C ALA A 83 15.55 2.48 -33.58
N ASP A 84 14.51 1.95 -32.93
CA ASP A 84 13.73 0.81 -33.42
C ASP A 84 12.23 1.00 -33.08
N PRO A 85 11.37 1.18 -34.09
CA PRO A 85 9.93 1.34 -33.89
C PRO A 85 9.26 0.18 -33.13
N ASN A 86 9.84 -1.01 -33.18
CA ASN A 86 9.32 -2.24 -32.54
C ASN A 86 10.06 -2.60 -31.25
N TYR A 87 10.93 -1.73 -30.73
CA TYR A 87 11.70 -1.98 -29.49
C TYR A 87 10.80 -2.44 -28.33
N PHE A 88 9.60 -1.86 -28.21
CA PHE A 88 8.59 -2.24 -27.24
C PHE A 88 7.46 -3.06 -27.91
N TYR A 89 7.73 -4.35 -28.15
CA TYR A 89 6.79 -5.24 -28.87
C TYR A 89 5.65 -5.81 -28.01
N SER A 90 5.72 -5.69 -26.68
CA SER A 90 4.63 -6.04 -25.77
C SER A 90 4.65 -5.15 -24.52
N TYR A 91 3.54 -5.15 -23.78
CA TYR A 91 3.43 -4.39 -22.55
C TYR A 91 4.37 -4.94 -21.45
N ASP A 92 4.52 -6.26 -21.34
CA ASP A 92 5.45 -6.86 -20.40
C ASP A 92 6.92 -6.61 -20.77
N ASN A 93 7.25 -6.62 -22.07
CA ASN A 93 8.58 -6.22 -22.54
C ASN A 93 8.87 -4.74 -22.20
N PHE A 94 7.91 -3.85 -22.40
CA PHE A 94 8.06 -2.45 -21.99
C PHE A 94 8.32 -2.32 -20.48
N LYS A 95 7.57 -3.04 -19.63
CA LYS A 95 7.79 -3.03 -18.18
C LYS A 95 9.18 -3.56 -17.83
N ALA A 96 9.62 -4.65 -18.45
CA ALA A 96 10.95 -5.23 -18.22
C ALA A 96 12.08 -4.27 -18.61
N GLU A 97 12.00 -3.66 -19.80
CA GLU A 97 12.98 -2.67 -20.26
C GLU A 97 13.02 -1.42 -19.37
N LEU A 98 11.86 -0.95 -18.91
CA LEU A 98 11.78 0.20 -18.02
C LEU A 98 12.37 -0.11 -16.63
N LYS A 99 12.14 -1.32 -16.10
CA LYS A 99 12.83 -1.81 -14.89
C LYS A 99 14.34 -1.80 -15.08
N MET A 100 14.83 -2.43 -16.15
CA MET A 100 16.27 -2.48 -16.45
C MET A 100 16.92 -1.10 -16.56
N ALA A 101 16.19 -0.09 -17.04
CA ALA A 101 16.73 1.26 -17.24
C ALA A 101 16.68 2.15 -15.99
N PHE A 102 15.69 1.99 -15.11
CA PHE A 102 15.42 2.93 -14.01
C PHE A 102 15.43 2.31 -12.62
N GLU A 103 15.36 0.99 -12.52
CA GLU A 103 15.51 0.31 -11.24
C GLU A 103 17.00 0.21 -10.88
N PRO A 104 17.45 0.76 -9.75
CA PRO A 104 18.87 0.71 -9.43
C PRO A 104 19.27 -0.76 -9.18
N PRO A 105 20.44 -1.24 -9.67
CA PRO A 105 20.83 -2.64 -9.60
C PRO A 105 20.69 -3.19 -8.18
N GLN A 106 20.21 -4.43 -7.98
CA GLN A 106 20.06 -5.03 -6.64
C GLN A 106 19.09 -4.27 -5.69
N SER A 107 18.07 -3.59 -6.23
CA SER A 107 17.02 -2.89 -5.45
C SER A 107 16.36 -3.79 -4.41
N GLU A 108 15.88 -4.97 -4.81
CA GLU A 108 15.23 -5.91 -3.90
C GLU A 108 16.18 -6.44 -2.83
N PHE A 109 17.42 -6.76 -3.22
CA PHE A 109 18.45 -7.20 -2.27
C PHE A 109 18.73 -6.11 -1.22
N ARG A 110 18.83 -4.84 -1.64
CA ARG A 110 18.95 -3.71 -0.70
C ARG A 110 17.75 -3.58 0.22
N ALA A 111 16.52 -3.64 -0.33
CA ALA A 111 15.30 -3.55 0.47
C ALA A 111 15.22 -4.71 1.49
N ARG A 112 15.58 -5.92 1.09
CA ARG A 112 15.68 -7.10 1.97
C ARG A 112 16.71 -6.90 3.06
N ALA A 113 17.93 -6.47 2.71
CA ALA A 113 18.99 -6.22 3.68
C ALA A 113 18.62 -5.11 4.68
N GLU A 114 17.98 -4.04 4.20
CA GLU A 114 17.45 -2.97 5.05
C GLU A 114 16.35 -3.46 5.98
N PHE A 115 15.41 -4.27 5.47
CA PHE A 115 14.33 -4.82 6.27
C PHE A 115 14.87 -5.71 7.39
N LEU A 116 15.76 -6.66 7.08
CA LEU A 116 16.34 -7.57 8.07
C LEU A 116 17.16 -6.84 9.15
N LYS A 117 17.66 -5.64 8.85
CA LYS A 117 18.39 -4.76 9.79
C LYS A 117 17.51 -3.67 10.40
N LEU A 118 16.21 -3.66 10.10
CA LEU A 118 15.31 -2.59 10.48
C LEU A 118 15.20 -2.48 12.01
N ARG A 119 15.36 -1.27 12.54
CA ARG A 119 15.22 -0.93 13.97
C ARG A 119 14.36 0.31 14.13
N GLN A 120 13.52 0.33 15.17
CA GLN A 120 12.66 1.47 15.49
C GLN A 120 13.53 2.68 15.86
N GLY A 121 14.46 2.51 16.79
CA GLY A 121 15.42 3.57 17.14
C GLY A 121 14.70 4.87 17.52
N ARG A 122 14.90 5.93 16.73
CA ARG A 122 14.29 7.25 16.95
C ARG A 122 12.96 7.46 16.21
N PHE A 123 12.53 6.51 15.39
CA PHE A 123 11.25 6.61 14.69
C PHE A 123 10.10 6.45 15.70
N ASP A 124 9.07 7.28 15.55
CA ASP A 124 7.77 6.97 16.15
C ASP A 124 7.22 5.67 15.55
N LEU A 125 6.25 5.07 16.24
CA LEU A 125 5.74 3.76 15.86
C LEU A 125 5.10 3.74 14.46
N HIS A 126 4.42 4.83 14.05
CA HIS A 126 3.82 4.93 12.73
C HIS A 126 4.88 4.99 11.63
N SER A 127 5.89 5.85 11.79
CA SER A 127 7.00 5.94 10.84
C SER A 127 7.76 4.61 10.71
N TYR A 128 7.98 3.92 11.83
CA TYR A 128 8.60 2.60 11.85
C TYR A 128 7.77 1.55 11.09
N ALA A 129 6.47 1.48 11.38
CA ALA A 129 5.55 0.57 10.71
C ALA A 129 5.43 0.83 9.21
N GLN A 130 5.36 2.10 8.80
CA GLN A 130 5.33 2.47 7.39
C GLN A 130 6.63 2.10 6.68
N ARG A 131 7.78 2.29 7.33
CA ARG A 131 9.07 1.85 6.77
C ARG A 131 9.12 0.33 6.59
N ALA A 132 8.62 -0.44 7.56
CA ALA A 132 8.53 -1.90 7.45
C ALA A 132 7.67 -2.32 6.26
N ARG A 133 6.46 -1.76 6.13
CA ARG A 133 5.56 -2.02 4.99
C ARG A 133 6.19 -1.66 3.66
N TYR A 134 6.81 -0.49 3.59
CA TYR A 134 7.49 -0.01 2.39
C TYR A 134 8.54 -1.03 1.93
N LEU A 135 9.44 -1.45 2.83
CA LEU A 135 10.54 -2.35 2.50
C LEU A 135 10.04 -3.74 2.07
N VAL A 136 9.04 -4.30 2.75
CA VAL A 136 8.42 -5.57 2.35
C VAL A 136 7.75 -5.44 0.98
N SER A 137 7.01 -4.36 0.73
CA SER A 137 6.34 -4.13 -0.56
C SER A 137 7.30 -3.88 -1.73
N SER A 138 8.57 -3.56 -1.44
CA SER A 138 9.60 -3.36 -2.45
C SER A 138 10.28 -4.65 -2.90
N ILE A 139 9.95 -5.80 -2.31
CA ILE A 139 10.51 -7.11 -2.65
C ILE A 139 9.39 -7.94 -3.29
N VAL A 140 9.38 -8.02 -4.62
CA VAL A 140 8.27 -8.57 -5.40
C VAL A 140 8.59 -9.97 -5.90
N ASP A 141 9.79 -10.18 -6.45
CA ASP A 141 10.12 -11.42 -7.16
C ASP A 141 10.34 -12.58 -6.17
N GLU A 142 11.00 -12.31 -5.04
CA GLU A 142 11.26 -13.28 -3.98
C GLU A 142 10.85 -12.72 -2.60
N PRO A 143 9.56 -12.75 -2.25
CA PRO A 143 9.09 -12.14 -1.01
C PRO A 143 9.69 -12.83 0.23
N ILE A 144 9.94 -12.03 1.28
CA ILE A 144 10.35 -12.54 2.58
C ILE A 144 9.22 -13.38 3.16
N ASP A 145 9.52 -14.54 3.75
CA ASP A 145 8.49 -15.37 4.39
C ASP A 145 7.83 -14.64 5.56
N VAL A 146 6.54 -14.91 5.75
CA VAL A 146 5.71 -14.20 6.75
C VAL A 146 6.29 -14.29 8.17
N PRO A 147 6.74 -15.46 8.67
CA PRO A 147 7.40 -15.55 9.98
C PRO A 147 8.61 -14.64 10.12
N THR A 148 9.50 -14.61 9.12
CA THR A 148 10.67 -13.72 9.13
C THR A 148 10.26 -12.25 9.14
N GLN A 149 9.19 -11.87 8.41
CA GLN A 149 8.66 -10.50 8.47
C GLN A 149 8.21 -10.11 9.88
N VAL A 150 7.43 -10.98 10.53
CA VAL A 150 6.93 -10.76 11.89
C VAL A 150 8.08 -10.64 12.89
N VAL A 151 9.00 -11.61 12.89
CA VAL A 151 10.12 -11.65 13.83
C VAL A 151 11.03 -10.45 13.65
N THR A 152 11.32 -10.07 12.41
CA THR A 152 12.16 -8.89 12.11
C THR A 152 11.52 -7.61 12.64
N PHE A 153 10.22 -7.42 12.43
CA PHE A 153 9.49 -6.26 12.98
C PHE A 153 9.49 -6.27 14.51
N MET A 154 9.15 -7.38 15.14
CA MET A 154 9.09 -7.50 16.60
C MET A 154 10.43 -7.30 17.29
N THR A 155 11.50 -7.86 16.73
CA THR A 155 12.87 -7.71 17.25
C THR A 155 13.46 -6.33 16.96
N GLY A 156 12.94 -5.63 15.95
CA GLY A 156 13.36 -4.28 15.63
C GLY A 156 12.70 -3.18 16.47
N LEU A 157 11.60 -3.48 17.17
CA LEU A 157 10.98 -2.55 18.11
C LEU A 157 11.91 -2.21 19.28
N ASN A 158 11.78 -0.98 19.78
CA ASN A 158 12.48 -0.57 21.01
C ASN A 158 12.00 -1.41 22.20
N ASP A 159 12.89 -1.65 23.16
CA ASP A 159 12.53 -2.32 24.41
C ASP A 159 11.44 -1.54 25.14
N GLY A 160 10.37 -2.23 25.56
CA GLY A 160 9.25 -1.59 26.23
C GLY A 160 7.95 -2.41 26.18
N PRO A 161 6.84 -1.84 26.67
CA PRO A 161 5.58 -2.55 26.81
C PRO A 161 5.03 -3.07 25.48
N ILE A 162 5.16 -2.28 24.41
CA ILE A 162 4.71 -2.66 23.06
C ILE A 162 5.40 -3.94 22.60
N ARG A 163 6.73 -3.96 22.61
CA ARG A 163 7.51 -5.15 22.23
C ARG A 163 7.12 -6.35 23.11
N ASN A 164 7.05 -6.17 24.42
CA ASN A 164 6.70 -7.23 25.35
C ASN A 164 5.31 -7.82 25.08
N GLN A 165 4.33 -6.98 24.76
CA GLN A 165 2.97 -7.42 24.45
C GLN A 165 2.96 -8.27 23.17
N LEU A 166 3.64 -7.84 22.11
CA LEU A 166 3.72 -8.61 20.87
C LEU A 166 4.38 -9.99 21.07
N PHE A 167 5.42 -10.08 21.91
CA PHE A 167 6.06 -11.37 22.24
C PHE A 167 5.17 -12.30 23.06
N ARG A 168 4.12 -11.79 23.73
CA ARG A 168 3.13 -12.63 24.42
C ARG A 168 2.02 -13.11 23.47
N GLU A 169 1.63 -12.26 22.53
CA GLU A 169 0.47 -12.50 21.67
C GLU A 169 0.80 -13.29 20.39
N TYR A 170 2.07 -13.33 19.97
CA TYR A 170 2.54 -14.07 18.79
C TYR A 170 1.70 -13.79 17.53
N PRO A 171 1.71 -12.56 16.99
CA PRO A 171 1.00 -12.23 15.76
C PRO A 171 1.45 -13.12 14.58
N LYS A 172 0.52 -13.47 13.69
CA LYS A 172 0.78 -14.38 12.56
C LYS A 172 1.24 -13.66 11.30
N THR A 173 1.01 -12.35 11.21
CA THR A 173 1.36 -11.54 10.03
C THR A 173 1.97 -10.21 10.45
N LEU A 174 2.70 -9.57 9.53
CA LEU A 174 3.27 -8.24 9.76
C LEU A 174 2.19 -7.20 10.07
N GLU A 175 1.06 -7.24 9.35
CA GLU A 175 -0.05 -6.30 9.58
C GLU A 175 -0.74 -6.52 10.92
N GLU A 176 -0.85 -7.77 11.37
CA GLU A 176 -1.35 -8.08 12.71
C GLU A 176 -0.39 -7.54 13.79
N ALA A 177 0.91 -7.74 13.62
CA ALA A 177 1.92 -7.22 14.52
C ALA A 177 1.87 -5.68 14.60
N ILE A 178 1.78 -5.00 13.45
CA ILE A 178 1.64 -3.54 13.40
C ILE A 178 0.35 -3.09 14.09
N SER A 179 -0.79 -3.71 13.77
CA SER A 179 -2.08 -3.32 14.34
C SER A 179 -2.12 -3.45 15.86
N ARG A 180 -1.58 -4.56 16.39
CA ARG A 180 -1.43 -4.78 17.83
C ARG A 180 -0.48 -3.76 18.47
N ALA A 181 0.64 -3.44 17.82
CA ALA A 181 1.57 -2.44 18.32
C ALA A 181 0.91 -1.05 18.43
N MET A 182 0.13 -0.65 17.43
CA MET A 182 -0.61 0.61 17.45
C MET A 182 -1.66 0.63 18.56
N GLN A 183 -2.38 -0.48 18.75
CA GLN A 183 -3.36 -0.62 19.82
C GLN A 183 -2.71 -0.48 21.20
N GLU A 184 -1.54 -1.12 21.40
CA GLU A 184 -0.81 -1.05 22.66
C GLU A 184 -0.27 0.37 22.93
N GLU A 185 0.25 1.05 21.90
CA GLU A 185 0.69 2.45 22.03
C GLU A 185 -0.48 3.36 22.45
N PHE A 186 -1.66 3.14 21.87
CA PHE A 186 -2.87 3.86 22.24
C PHE A 186 -3.30 3.57 23.68
N SER A 187 -3.30 2.31 24.11
CA SER A 187 -3.58 1.91 25.50
C SER A 187 -2.63 2.58 26.50
N ILE A 188 -1.32 2.61 26.21
CA ILE A 188 -0.31 3.26 27.05
C ILE A 188 -0.59 4.78 27.17
N LYS A 189 -0.91 5.43 26.04
CA LYS A 189 -1.24 6.86 26.03
C LYS A 189 -2.49 7.12 26.87
N GLN A 190 -3.56 6.33 26.72
CA GLN A 190 -4.77 6.46 27.53
C GLN A 190 -4.52 6.28 29.03
N ALA A 191 -3.76 5.25 29.43
CA ALA A 191 -3.45 5.00 30.82
C ALA A 191 -2.72 6.19 31.48
N LYS A 192 -1.79 6.84 30.74
CA LYS A 192 -1.11 8.06 31.22
C LYS A 192 -2.09 9.22 31.42
N PHE A 193 -3.04 9.43 30.51
CA PHE A 193 -4.05 10.48 30.65
C PHE A 193 -4.99 10.25 31.84
N GLN A 194 -5.38 9.01 32.11
CA GLN A 194 -6.24 8.67 33.25
C GLN A 194 -5.51 8.72 34.60
N SER A 195 -4.18 8.67 34.61
CA SER A 195 -3.37 8.67 35.83
C SER A 195 -3.14 10.05 36.46
N PHE A 196 -3.65 11.15 35.88
CA PHE A 196 -3.64 12.46 36.52
C PHE A 196 -4.77 12.57 37.54
N PRO A 197 -4.49 12.62 38.86
CA PRO A 197 -5.56 12.75 39.85
C PRO A 197 -6.19 14.15 39.75
N SER A 198 -7.50 14.19 39.53
CA SER A 198 -8.32 15.38 39.80
C SER A 198 -8.07 15.81 41.24
N ARG A 199 -7.34 16.91 41.44
CA ARG A 199 -7.09 17.50 42.76
C ARG A 199 -8.44 17.77 43.42
N PRO A 200 -8.79 17.15 44.57
CA PRO A 200 -10.03 17.48 45.24
C PRO A 200 -9.99 18.95 45.67
N PRO A 201 -11.11 19.68 45.57
CA PRO A 201 -11.16 21.09 45.97
C PRO A 201 -10.80 21.20 47.46
N ARG A 202 -9.93 22.17 47.78
CA ARG A 202 -9.59 22.53 49.18
C ARG A 202 -10.87 22.89 49.91
N GLN A 203 -11.23 22.12 50.95
CA GLN A 203 -12.26 22.54 51.90
C GLN A 203 -11.79 23.84 52.57
N SER A 204 -12.56 24.90 52.42
CA SER A 204 -12.37 26.14 53.17
C SER A 204 -12.77 25.88 54.61
N ASN A 205 -11.80 25.89 55.53
CA ASN A 205 -12.08 25.96 56.96
C ASN A 205 -12.82 27.27 57.22
N VAL A 206 -14.13 27.18 57.44
CA VAL A 206 -14.91 28.28 58.02
C VAL A 206 -14.50 28.35 59.48
N VAL A 207 -13.70 29.36 59.82
CA VAL A 207 -13.48 29.78 61.20
C VAL A 207 -14.82 30.29 61.70
N HIS A 208 -15.45 29.54 62.60
CA HIS A 208 -16.63 30.01 63.32
C HIS A 208 -16.12 30.88 64.48
N ASP A 209 -16.02 32.17 64.22
CA ASP A 209 -15.82 33.20 65.22
C ASP A 209 -17.21 33.63 65.71
N GLY A 210 -17.50 33.51 67.01
CA GLY A 210 -18.86 33.73 67.50
C GLY A 210 -19.14 33.42 68.96
N GLN A 211 -18.48 34.17 69.85
CA GLN A 211 -18.99 34.78 71.09
C GLN A 211 -19.67 33.96 72.21
N SER A 212 -19.23 34.34 73.42
CA SER A 212 -19.66 34.00 74.77
C SER A 212 -20.95 34.70 75.20
N MET A 213 -21.80 34.03 76.01
CA MET A 213 -22.58 34.57 77.16
C MET A 213 -23.45 33.46 77.80
N ASP A 214 -23.16 33.08 79.05
CA ASP A 214 -24.00 33.20 80.28
C ASP A 214 -24.60 31.82 80.63
N ILE A 215 -24.54 31.25 81.85
CA ILE A 215 -24.59 31.72 83.26
C ILE A 215 -23.63 30.88 84.11
#